data_AF-A0A835WCA2-F1
#
_entry.id   AF-A0A835WCA2-F1
#
_cell.length_a   1.000
_cell.length_b   1.000
_cell.length_c   1.000
_cell.angle_alpha   90.00
_cell.angle_beta   90.00
_cell.angle_gamma   90.00
#
_symmetry.space_group_name_H-M   'P 1'
#
loop_
_entity.id
_entity.type
_entity.pdbx_description
1 polymer ?
#
loop_
_entity_poly.entity_id
_entity_poly.type
_entity_poly.pdbx_seq_one_letter_code
_entity_poly.pdbx_strand_id
1 'polypeptide(L)'
;MTDRTGVRHRHRLGPAADSPHEHDSDGVVLGDGEPTDDFASVSSRGCSPDAVAGRCRAGLDWLVAGALLAPPALTALAPPGVWPPSLPGPLVKALVLVGVLLLGRELLRFRRWRDETAQVPRFLACFVVMLAELSIENCVVWLVSASDLRKYEQVPGLQDNVEIAVKAAAGASPALAAALALPAATVLHFLAALLALAFSVLWEQVPYSGFGVFSRVVLTIAASRVLRMACFMCTVLPNPRPGCYSRRFPPVPATAWETLKAGYTTIRGFGGCNDLIFSGHGAFWVLAPLAFRTYYPAAPRRLLPAGLSAALRRRLPAALRGPWRLLPGLRLRLSTAVLWLALAHAAIRDVMDRQHYSVDMLLAVVVTWAVWDWLEWVYPAGRAVLPRRPPGSPPDALNPAVLALIIVCLAVAGVIVIGGKA
;
A
#
# COMPACT_ATOMS: atom_id res chain seq x y z
N MET A 1 10.03 36.08 48.91
CA MET A 1 11.49 35.91 49.10
C MET A 1 12.10 35.92 47.70
N THR A 2 12.62 37.10 47.30
CA THR A 2 13.52 37.44 46.17
C THR A 2 13.31 36.70 44.83
N ASP A 3 12.74 37.25 43.75
CA ASP A 3 12.93 38.50 42.99
C ASP A 3 14.27 38.65 42.24
N ARG A 4 14.20 39.24 41.02
CA ARG A 4 15.21 39.63 39.98
C ARG A 4 15.15 38.77 38.71
N THR A 5 14.73 39.22 37.51
CA THR A 5 14.85 40.48 36.71
C THR A 5 16.29 40.91 36.34
N GLY A 6 16.49 41.23 35.05
CA GLY A 6 17.69 41.86 34.47
C GLY A 6 18.14 41.20 33.15
N VAL A 7 17.74 41.61 31.93
CA VAL A 7 18.05 42.84 31.16
C VAL A 7 19.44 42.84 30.48
N ARG A 8 19.39 42.83 29.13
CA ARG A 8 20.24 43.46 28.08
C ARG A 8 21.78 43.43 28.19
N HIS A 9 22.46 43.10 27.07
CA HIS A 9 23.07 44.13 26.21
C HIS A 9 23.51 43.61 24.83
N ARG A 10 23.15 44.37 23.78
CA ARG A 10 23.76 44.37 22.45
C ARG A 10 25.10 45.10 22.51
N HIS A 11 26.10 44.62 21.78
CA HIS A 11 27.12 45.50 21.19
C HIS A 11 27.37 45.12 19.73
N ARG A 12 26.97 46.03 18.84
CA ARG A 12 27.56 46.25 17.52
C ARG A 12 28.78 47.13 17.73
N LEU A 13 29.90 46.82 17.08
CA LEU A 13 30.88 47.80 16.62
C LEU A 13 31.34 47.36 15.23
N GLY A 14 31.45 48.35 14.35
CA GLY A 14 31.62 48.22 12.90
C GLY A 14 33.08 48.21 12.42
N PRO A 15 33.27 48.43 11.11
CA PRO A 15 34.50 48.14 10.36
C PRO A 15 35.33 49.39 10.02
N ALA A 16 36.58 49.17 9.57
CA ALA A 16 37.50 50.04 8.79
C ALA A 16 38.94 49.74 9.23
N ALA A 17 40.02 49.81 8.44
CA ALA A 17 40.29 49.98 7.01
C ALA A 17 41.81 49.72 6.81
N ASP A 18 42.23 49.39 5.58
CA ASP A 18 43.45 49.78 4.84
C ASP A 18 44.73 50.15 5.64
N SER A 19 45.97 49.77 5.32
CA SER A 19 46.62 49.19 4.13
C SER A 19 48.12 48.96 4.47
N PRO A 20 49.10 49.00 3.53
CA PRO A 20 49.83 47.87 2.96
C PRO A 20 51.32 47.78 3.38
N HIS A 21 51.97 46.62 3.21
CA HIS A 21 53.42 46.59 2.93
C HIS A 21 53.84 45.29 2.22
N GLU A 22 54.55 45.48 1.11
CA GLU A 22 55.30 44.51 0.33
C GLU A 22 56.40 43.83 1.16
N HIS A 23 56.64 42.55 0.94
CA HIS A 23 58.00 42.06 0.78
C HIS A 23 58.06 40.75 -0.01
N ASP A 24 58.87 40.81 -1.04
CA ASP A 24 59.31 39.78 -1.97
C ASP A 24 60.25 38.79 -1.26
N SER A 25 60.04 37.48 -1.44
CA SER A 25 61.11 36.48 -1.26
C SER A 25 60.68 35.10 -1.76
N ASP A 26 61.41 34.65 -2.79
CA ASP A 26 61.44 33.29 -3.32
C ASP A 26 61.65 32.22 -2.24
N GLY A 27 60.83 31.19 -2.29
CA GLY A 27 60.95 30.02 -1.43
C GLY A 27 60.26 28.82 -2.06
N VAL A 28 61.05 28.01 -2.76
CA VAL A 28 60.70 26.65 -3.18
C VAL A 28 60.25 25.85 -1.96
N VAL A 29 58.98 25.46 -1.91
CA VAL A 29 58.49 24.46 -0.96
C VAL A 29 57.76 23.36 -1.73
N LEU A 30 58.24 22.16 -1.45
CA LEU A 30 57.86 20.86 -1.97
C LEU A 30 56.39 20.54 -1.67
N GLY A 31 55.82 19.72 -2.55
CA GLY A 31 54.40 19.43 -2.60
C GLY A 31 53.83 18.82 -1.33
N ASP A 32 52.69 19.37 -0.93
CA ASP A 32 51.64 18.64 -0.25
C ASP A 32 50.46 18.57 -1.22
N GLY A 33 50.26 17.38 -1.79
CA GLY A 33 49.08 17.09 -2.59
C GLY A 33 47.86 17.07 -1.66
N GLU A 34 47.12 18.17 -1.61
CA GLU A 34 45.73 18.13 -1.18
C GLU A 34 44.97 17.20 -2.13
N PRO A 35 44.27 16.17 -1.63
CA PRO A 35 43.29 15.48 -2.45
C PRO A 35 42.17 16.48 -2.72
N THR A 36 42.07 16.93 -3.97
CA THR A 36 40.90 17.66 -4.44
C THR A 36 39.68 16.77 -4.24
N ASP A 37 38.92 17.09 -3.21
CA ASP A 37 37.68 16.43 -2.78
C ASP A 37 36.53 16.75 -3.76
N ASP A 38 36.81 16.65 -5.07
CA ASP A 38 35.93 17.09 -6.16
C ASP A 38 35.03 15.95 -6.69
N PHE A 39 34.97 14.82 -5.98
CA PHE A 39 34.06 13.72 -6.27
C PHE A 39 32.83 13.65 -5.34
N ALA A 40 32.69 14.59 -4.38
CA ALA A 40 31.64 14.54 -3.37
C ALA A 40 30.39 15.40 -3.63
N SER A 41 30.27 16.12 -4.76
CA SER A 41 29.21 17.15 -4.92
C SER A 41 28.06 16.83 -5.89
N VAL A 42 28.03 15.66 -6.55
CA VAL A 42 27.03 15.39 -7.62
C VAL A 42 25.87 14.43 -7.22
N SER A 43 25.89 13.75 -6.07
CA SER A 43 24.99 12.60 -5.84
C SER A 43 24.15 12.60 -4.55
N SER A 44 23.50 13.70 -4.17
CA SER A 44 22.54 13.64 -3.04
C SER A 44 21.34 14.61 -3.07
N ARG A 45 21.11 15.33 -4.16
CA ARG A 45 19.86 16.13 -4.28
C ARG A 45 18.69 15.18 -4.56
N GLY A 46 18.01 14.75 -3.49
CA GLY A 46 16.74 14.03 -3.59
C GLY A 46 15.76 14.80 -4.47
N CYS A 47 14.98 14.08 -5.28
CA CYS A 47 14.00 14.72 -6.15
C CYS A 47 12.85 15.27 -5.30
N SER A 48 12.46 16.54 -5.51
CA SER A 48 11.32 17.09 -4.76
C SER A 48 10.03 16.32 -5.11
N PRO A 49 9.11 16.14 -4.15
CA PRO A 49 7.83 15.49 -4.41
C PRO A 49 7.04 16.12 -5.56
N ASP A 50 7.14 17.44 -5.73
CA ASP A 50 6.51 18.18 -6.81
C ASP A 50 7.12 17.83 -8.19
N ALA A 51 8.44 17.63 -8.27
CA ALA A 51 9.11 17.22 -9.49
C ALA A 51 8.73 15.78 -9.89
N VAL A 52 8.60 14.88 -8.91
CA VAL A 52 8.09 13.51 -9.13
C VAL A 52 6.65 13.54 -9.62
N ALA A 53 5.79 14.33 -8.98
CA ALA A 53 4.39 14.41 -9.32
C ALA A 53 4.15 14.95 -10.73
N GLY A 54 4.96 15.91 -11.18
CA GLY A 54 4.96 16.41 -12.56
C GLY A 54 5.37 15.38 -13.62
N ARG A 55 6.02 14.28 -13.22
CA ARG A 55 6.37 13.16 -14.11
C ARG A 55 5.32 12.06 -14.13
N CYS A 56 4.37 12.07 -13.20
CA CYS A 56 3.35 11.05 -13.09
C CYS A 56 2.16 11.36 -14.01
N ARG A 57 1.91 10.50 -15.01
CA ARG A 57 0.82 10.66 -15.99
C ARG A 57 -0.54 10.34 -15.38
N ALA A 58 -1.66 10.80 -15.94
CA ALA A 58 -3.00 10.61 -15.34
C ALA A 58 -3.67 9.26 -15.66
N GLY A 59 -3.12 8.46 -16.59
CA GLY A 59 -3.77 7.23 -17.07
C GLY A 59 -4.01 6.20 -15.96
N LEU A 60 -3.02 6.00 -15.10
CA LEU A 60 -3.15 5.14 -13.92
C LEU A 60 -4.23 5.63 -12.94
N ASP A 61 -4.45 6.94 -12.87
CA ASP A 61 -5.46 7.54 -11.97
C ASP A 61 -6.87 7.12 -12.38
N TRP A 62 -7.17 7.26 -13.67
CA TRP A 62 -8.45 6.89 -14.26
C TRP A 62 -8.69 5.39 -14.25
N LEU A 63 -7.67 4.58 -14.53
CA LEU A 63 -7.77 3.13 -14.51
C LEU A 63 -8.23 2.63 -13.13
N VAL A 64 -7.53 3.05 -12.07
CA VAL A 64 -7.79 2.56 -10.71
C VAL A 64 -9.10 3.13 -10.16
N ALA A 65 -9.35 4.43 -10.36
CA ALA A 65 -10.60 5.04 -9.94
C ALA A 65 -11.80 4.41 -10.67
N GLY A 66 -11.69 4.18 -11.97
CA GLY A 66 -12.71 3.50 -12.76
C GLY A 66 -12.96 2.08 -12.29
N ALA A 67 -11.91 1.29 -12.06
CA ALA A 67 -12.02 -0.09 -11.60
C ALA A 67 -12.71 -0.24 -10.23
N LEU A 68 -12.48 0.71 -9.31
CA LEU A 68 -13.06 0.69 -7.97
C LEU A 68 -14.45 1.34 -7.89
N LEU A 69 -14.72 2.37 -8.69
CA LEU A 69 -15.99 3.12 -8.64
C LEU A 69 -17.05 2.56 -9.60
N ALA A 70 -16.65 1.99 -10.76
CA ALA A 70 -17.63 1.56 -11.75
C ALA A 70 -18.53 0.41 -11.27
N PRO A 71 -18.02 -0.67 -10.62
CA PRO A 71 -18.89 -1.74 -10.15
C PRO A 71 -19.98 -1.26 -9.18
N PRO A 72 -19.68 -0.55 -8.06
CA PRO A 72 -20.72 -0.10 -7.15
C PRO A 72 -21.64 0.96 -7.78
N ALA A 73 -21.13 1.82 -8.68
CA ALA A 73 -21.97 2.79 -9.39
C ALA A 73 -22.97 2.10 -10.33
N LEU A 74 -22.53 1.07 -11.07
CA LEU A 74 -23.41 0.28 -11.93
C LEU A 74 -24.46 -0.48 -11.10
N THR A 75 -24.09 -1.03 -9.94
CA THR A 75 -25.04 -1.67 -9.03
C THR A 75 -26.08 -0.67 -8.48
N ALA A 76 -25.66 0.54 -8.14
CA ALA A 76 -26.57 1.57 -7.62
C ALA A 76 -27.56 2.10 -8.69
N LEU A 77 -27.17 2.09 -9.96
CA LEU A 77 -27.98 2.56 -11.09
C LEU A 77 -28.87 1.46 -11.68
N ALA A 78 -28.60 0.19 -11.39
CA ALA A 78 -29.38 -0.94 -11.91
C ALA A 78 -30.77 -1.00 -11.24
N PRO A 79 -31.87 -1.23 -11.99
CA PRO A 79 -33.19 -1.42 -11.42
C PRO A 79 -33.23 -2.62 -10.45
N PRO A 80 -33.98 -2.55 -9.34
CA PRO A 80 -34.16 -3.68 -8.44
C PRO A 80 -34.75 -4.88 -9.19
N GLY A 81 -34.10 -6.05 -9.09
CA GLY A 81 -34.50 -7.28 -9.79
C GLY A 81 -33.80 -7.50 -11.13
N VAL A 82 -33.25 -6.45 -11.75
CA VAL A 82 -32.27 -6.57 -12.84
C VAL A 82 -30.91 -6.64 -12.16
N TRP A 83 -30.47 -7.85 -11.80
CA TRP A 83 -29.06 -8.09 -11.46
C TRP A 83 -28.23 -7.37 -12.53
N PRO A 84 -27.13 -6.67 -12.16
CA PRO A 84 -26.38 -5.96 -13.19
C PRO A 84 -26.10 -6.96 -14.30
N PRO A 85 -26.28 -6.58 -15.59
CA PRO A 85 -25.79 -7.44 -16.64
C PRO A 85 -24.29 -7.53 -16.39
N SER A 86 -23.86 -8.61 -15.73
CA SER A 86 -22.47 -9.00 -15.74
C SER A 86 -22.11 -8.93 -17.20
N LEU A 87 -21.14 -8.07 -17.55
CA LEU A 87 -20.66 -7.92 -18.92
C LEU A 87 -20.65 -9.33 -19.52
N PRO A 88 -21.25 -9.54 -20.72
CA PRO A 88 -21.39 -10.88 -21.28
C PRO A 88 -20.08 -11.63 -21.11
N GLY A 89 -20.10 -12.84 -20.54
CA GLY A 89 -18.89 -13.60 -20.24
C GLY A 89 -17.86 -13.59 -21.39
N PRO A 90 -18.28 -13.72 -22.68
CA PRO A 90 -17.40 -13.56 -23.83
C PRO A 90 -16.73 -12.18 -23.93
N LEU A 91 -17.44 -11.09 -23.66
CA LEU A 91 -16.91 -9.73 -23.68
C LEU A 91 -15.87 -9.51 -22.58
N VAL A 92 -16.12 -9.99 -21.35
CA VAL A 92 -15.13 -9.92 -20.26
C VAL A 92 -13.87 -10.70 -20.64
N LYS A 93 -14.02 -11.92 -21.16
CA LYS A 93 -12.90 -12.74 -21.64
C LYS A 93 -12.13 -12.04 -22.76
N ALA A 94 -12.82 -11.41 -23.72
CA ALA A 94 -12.20 -10.65 -24.79
C ALA A 94 -11.43 -9.42 -24.27
N LEU A 95 -12.01 -8.64 -23.35
CA LEU A 95 -11.35 -7.51 -22.72
C LEU A 95 -10.11 -7.93 -21.93
N VAL A 96 -10.19 -9.04 -21.19
CA VAL A 96 -9.05 -9.62 -20.48
C VAL A 96 -7.97 -10.07 -21.47
N LEU A 97 -8.34 -10.77 -22.55
CA LEU A 97 -7.39 -11.21 -23.58
C LEU A 97 -6.69 -10.02 -24.23
N VAL A 98 -7.43 -8.98 -24.61
CA VAL A 98 -6.86 -7.73 -25.15
C VAL A 98 -5.91 -7.10 -24.14
N GLY A 99 -6.28 -7.03 -22.86
CA GLY A 99 -5.40 -6.53 -21.80
C GLY A 99 -4.11 -7.33 -21.67
N VAL A 100 -4.18 -8.66 -21.71
CA VAL A 100 -3.00 -9.56 -21.68
C VAL A 100 -2.11 -9.37 -22.91
N LEU A 101 -2.71 -9.26 -24.10
CA LEU A 101 -1.96 -9.02 -25.34
C LEU A 101 -1.27 -7.65 -25.34
N LEU A 102 -1.94 -6.61 -24.84
CA LEU A 102 -1.35 -5.28 -24.67
C LEU A 102 -0.20 -5.32 -23.67
N LEU A 103 -0.39 -5.96 -22.52
CA LEU A 103 0.67 -6.14 -21.52
C LEU A 103 1.88 -6.87 -22.11
N GLY A 104 1.65 -7.98 -22.82
CA GLY A 104 2.71 -8.73 -23.51
C GLY A 104 3.45 -7.89 -24.54
N ARG A 105 2.73 -7.10 -25.35
CA ARG A 105 3.33 -6.18 -26.32
C ARG A 105 4.21 -5.13 -25.65
N GLU A 106 3.73 -4.51 -24.57
CA GLU A 106 4.49 -3.48 -23.86
C GLU A 106 5.68 -4.05 -23.10
N LEU A 107 5.60 -5.27 -22.55
CA LEU A 107 6.75 -5.97 -21.98
C LEU A 107 7.86 -6.17 -23.01
N LEU A 108 7.52 -6.65 -24.21
CA LEU A 108 8.51 -6.89 -25.27
C LEU A 108 9.13 -5.60 -25.83
N ARG A 109 8.38 -4.48 -25.78
CA ARG A 109 8.84 -3.16 -26.26
C ARG A 109 9.41 -2.28 -25.14
N PHE A 110 9.44 -2.79 -23.91
CA PHE A 110 9.83 -1.99 -22.77
C PHE A 110 11.28 -1.54 -22.90
N ARG A 111 11.50 -0.22 -22.81
CA ARG A 111 12.81 0.35 -23.15
C ARG A 111 13.81 0.25 -22.00
N ARG A 112 13.35 0.18 -20.75
CA ARG A 112 14.18 0.40 -19.54
C ARG A 112 14.52 -0.89 -18.80
N TRP A 113 14.78 -1.98 -19.52
CA TRP A 113 15.07 -3.27 -18.92
C TRP A 113 16.27 -3.26 -17.96
N ARG A 114 17.28 -2.39 -18.19
CA ARG A 114 18.44 -2.29 -17.31
C ARG A 114 18.06 -1.81 -15.91
N ASP A 115 17.18 -0.80 -15.83
CA ASP A 115 16.71 -0.23 -14.57
C ASP A 115 15.92 -1.26 -13.76
N GLU A 116 15.06 -2.04 -14.42
CA GLU A 116 14.28 -3.11 -13.77
C GLU A 116 15.16 -4.28 -13.36
N THR A 117 16.06 -4.75 -14.24
CA THR A 117 16.96 -5.88 -13.97
C THR A 117 17.82 -5.62 -12.72
N ALA A 118 18.27 -4.38 -12.52
CA ALA A 118 19.04 -4.00 -11.34
C ALA A 118 18.28 -4.17 -10.01
N GLN A 119 16.94 -4.14 -10.04
CA GLN A 119 16.10 -4.31 -8.84
C GLN A 119 15.64 -5.75 -8.61
N VAL A 120 15.80 -6.64 -9.59
CA VAL A 120 15.35 -8.04 -9.50
C VAL A 120 15.96 -8.80 -8.31
N PRO A 121 17.28 -8.74 -8.02
CA PRO A 121 17.84 -9.45 -6.87
C PRO A 121 17.22 -9.02 -5.53
N ARG A 122 16.99 -7.72 -5.35
CA ARG A 122 16.32 -7.18 -4.16
C ARG A 122 14.88 -7.68 -4.08
N PHE A 123 14.15 -7.64 -5.18
CA PHE A 123 12.78 -8.14 -5.25
C PHE A 123 12.72 -9.62 -4.88
N LEU A 124 13.58 -10.45 -5.47
CA LEU A 124 13.63 -11.89 -5.19
C LEU A 124 13.95 -12.16 -3.71
N ALA A 125 14.90 -11.45 -3.12
CA ALA A 125 15.20 -11.60 -1.69
C ALA A 125 13.98 -11.25 -0.81
N CYS A 126 13.33 -10.11 -1.07
CA CYS A 126 12.13 -9.70 -0.32
C CYS A 126 10.95 -10.68 -0.54
N PHE A 127 10.82 -11.22 -1.75
CA PHE A 127 9.79 -12.19 -2.10
C PHE A 127 10.00 -13.53 -1.40
N VAL A 128 11.23 -14.04 -1.34
CA VAL A 128 11.57 -15.26 -0.59
C VAL A 128 11.30 -15.08 0.90
N VAL A 129 11.65 -13.92 1.48
CA VAL A 129 11.32 -13.60 2.88
C VAL A 129 9.81 -13.64 3.10
N MET A 130 9.02 -13.04 2.21
CA MET A 130 7.56 -13.08 2.27
C MET A 130 7.00 -14.50 2.15
N LEU A 131 7.54 -15.36 1.27
CA LEU A 131 7.10 -16.74 1.14
C LEU A 131 7.43 -17.59 2.38
N ALA A 132 8.62 -17.40 2.95
CA ALA A 132 9.02 -18.05 4.19
C ALA A 132 8.10 -17.64 5.34
N GLU A 133 7.84 -16.33 5.47
CA GLU A 133 6.92 -15.77 6.45
C GLU A 133 5.51 -16.34 6.31
N LEU A 134 4.92 -16.32 5.10
CA LEU A 134 3.59 -16.88 4.83
C LEU A 134 3.47 -18.34 5.27
N SER A 135 4.54 -19.12 5.06
CA SER A 135 4.60 -20.53 5.42
C SER A 135 4.68 -20.72 6.93
N ILE A 136 5.54 -19.95 7.60
CA ILE A 136 5.71 -19.99 9.07
C ILE A 136 4.41 -19.56 9.75
N GLU A 137 3.81 -18.45 9.32
CA GLU A 137 2.59 -17.94 9.92
C GLU A 137 1.42 -18.93 9.76
N ASN A 138 1.27 -19.58 8.60
CA ASN A 138 0.22 -20.60 8.43
C ASN A 138 0.39 -21.76 9.45
N CYS A 139 1.64 -22.18 9.68
CA CYS A 139 1.95 -23.20 10.67
C CYS A 139 1.68 -22.72 12.10
N VAL A 140 2.13 -21.52 12.47
CA VAL A 140 1.90 -20.95 13.82
C VAL A 140 0.42 -20.71 14.06
N VAL A 141 -0.31 -20.19 13.07
CA VAL A 141 -1.76 -20.00 13.16
C VAL A 141 -2.45 -21.33 13.44
N TRP A 142 -2.03 -22.39 12.74
CA TRP A 142 -2.53 -23.73 13.00
C TRP A 142 -2.21 -24.20 14.42
N LEU A 143 -0.96 -24.11 14.88
CA LEU A 143 -0.54 -24.62 16.18
C LEU A 143 -1.31 -23.96 17.32
N VAL A 144 -1.32 -22.63 17.36
CA VAL A 144 -2.04 -21.87 18.41
C VAL A 144 -3.53 -22.21 18.36
N SER A 145 -4.15 -22.24 17.17
CA SER A 145 -5.59 -22.53 17.04
C SER A 145 -5.99 -23.96 17.33
N ALA A 146 -5.11 -24.93 17.03
CA ALA A 146 -5.35 -26.31 17.35
C ALA A 146 -5.27 -26.50 18.88
N SER A 147 -4.31 -25.83 19.54
CA SER A 147 -4.05 -25.93 20.98
C SER A 147 -5.01 -25.15 21.89
N ASP A 148 -5.70 -24.11 21.40
CA ASP A 148 -6.64 -23.35 22.23
C ASP A 148 -7.92 -24.15 22.51
N LEU A 149 -8.09 -24.59 23.75
CA LEU A 149 -9.26 -25.35 24.20
C LEU A 149 -10.51 -24.48 24.36
N ARG A 150 -10.35 -23.16 24.56
CA ARG A 150 -11.48 -22.24 24.76
C ARG A 150 -12.38 -22.13 23.53
N LYS A 151 -11.89 -22.57 22.35
CA LYS A 151 -12.67 -22.63 21.12
C LYS A 151 -13.95 -23.47 21.25
N TYR A 152 -14.00 -24.41 22.19
CA TYR A 152 -15.15 -25.26 22.44
C TYR A 152 -16.17 -24.66 23.43
N GLU A 153 -15.80 -23.61 24.15
CA GLU A 153 -16.63 -23.00 25.20
C GLU A 153 -17.73 -22.06 24.64
N GLN A 154 -17.73 -21.81 23.33
CA GLN A 154 -18.66 -20.89 22.65
C GLN A 154 -18.75 -19.50 23.31
N VAL A 155 -17.61 -19.00 23.79
CA VAL A 155 -17.50 -17.69 24.44
C VAL A 155 -18.11 -16.61 23.54
N PRO A 156 -19.03 -15.77 24.06
CA PRO A 156 -19.58 -14.64 23.32
C PRO A 156 -18.48 -13.69 22.84
N GLY A 157 -18.69 -13.08 21.67
CA GLY A 157 -17.82 -12.02 21.17
C GLY A 157 -17.79 -10.81 22.11
N LEU A 158 -16.68 -10.06 22.06
CA LEU A 158 -16.53 -8.81 22.78
C LEU A 158 -17.44 -7.73 22.19
N GLN A 159 -17.78 -6.73 23.01
CA GLN A 159 -18.56 -5.59 22.54
C GLN A 159 -17.73 -4.70 21.59
N ASP A 160 -18.24 -4.49 20.38
CA ASP A 160 -17.66 -3.55 19.42
C ASP A 160 -18.53 -2.29 19.26
N ASN A 161 -18.06 -1.19 19.84
CA ASN A 161 -18.80 0.09 19.80
C ASN A 161 -18.92 0.68 18.40
N VAL A 162 -17.98 0.37 17.49
CA VAL A 162 -18.07 0.83 16.10
C VAL A 162 -19.15 0.05 15.37
N GLU A 163 -19.23 -1.27 15.56
CA GLU A 163 -20.32 -2.09 15.02
C GLU A 163 -21.68 -1.54 15.47
N ILE A 164 -21.83 -1.27 16.78
CA ILE A 164 -23.07 -0.73 17.35
C ILE A 164 -23.41 0.64 16.74
N ALA A 165 -22.44 1.55 16.68
CA ALA A 165 -22.65 2.90 16.15
C ALA A 165 -23.01 2.88 14.66
N VAL A 166 -22.34 2.05 13.84
CA VAL A 166 -22.62 1.93 12.41
C VAL A 166 -24.01 1.31 12.18
N LYS A 167 -24.39 0.28 12.96
CA LYS A 167 -25.74 -0.30 12.92
C LYS A 167 -26.82 0.72 13.27
N ALA A 168 -26.62 1.49 14.33
CA ALA A 168 -27.55 2.54 14.73
C ALA A 168 -27.69 3.61 13.64
N ALA A 169 -26.57 4.06 13.07
CA ALA A 169 -26.57 5.05 11.99
C ALA A 169 -27.23 4.51 10.71
N ALA A 170 -26.98 3.26 10.34
CA ALA A 170 -27.61 2.61 9.19
C ALA A 170 -29.14 2.43 9.39
N GLY A 171 -29.58 2.13 10.62
CA GLY A 171 -31.00 2.09 10.98
C GLY A 171 -31.68 3.47 10.90
N ALA A 172 -30.94 4.54 11.18
CA ALA A 172 -31.44 5.91 11.09
C ALA A 172 -31.43 6.48 9.65
N SER A 173 -30.64 5.90 8.74
CA SER A 173 -30.46 6.42 7.38
C SER A 173 -30.50 5.31 6.33
N PRO A 174 -31.61 5.18 5.56
CA PRO A 174 -31.71 4.22 4.46
C PRO A 174 -30.61 4.40 3.42
N ALA A 175 -30.17 5.63 3.18
CA ALA A 175 -29.07 5.94 2.26
C ALA A 175 -27.74 5.36 2.74
N LEU A 176 -27.44 5.44 4.04
CA LEU A 176 -26.25 4.83 4.62
C LEU A 176 -26.32 3.31 4.58
N ALA A 177 -27.48 2.73 4.91
CA ALA A 177 -27.69 1.28 4.80
C ALA A 177 -27.46 0.79 3.36
N ALA A 178 -28.01 1.48 2.37
CA ALA A 178 -27.78 1.18 0.95
C ALA A 178 -26.31 1.31 0.55
N ALA A 179 -25.61 2.36 1.00
CA ALA A 179 -24.19 2.56 0.71
C ALA A 179 -23.30 1.46 1.32
N LEU A 180 -23.62 0.99 2.53
CA LEU A 180 -22.91 -0.13 3.17
C LEU A 180 -23.18 -1.47 2.48
N ALA A 181 -24.39 -1.64 1.91
CA ALA A 181 -24.76 -2.84 1.17
C ALA A 181 -24.09 -2.95 -0.20
N LEU A 182 -23.64 -1.84 -0.80
CA LEU A 182 -22.94 -1.85 -2.09
C LEU A 182 -21.74 -2.80 -2.07
N PRO A 183 -21.46 -3.52 -3.17
CA PRO A 183 -20.36 -4.46 -3.24
C PRO A 183 -19.05 -3.75 -2.87
N ALA A 184 -18.39 -4.25 -1.82
CA ALA A 184 -17.15 -3.67 -1.31
C ALA A 184 -15.98 -4.02 -2.22
N ALA A 185 -14.93 -3.20 -2.14
CA ALA A 185 -13.63 -3.56 -2.68
C ALA A 185 -13.11 -4.80 -1.95
N THR A 186 -12.77 -5.83 -2.72
CA THR A 186 -12.19 -7.07 -2.19
C THR A 186 -10.66 -7.02 -2.20
N VAL A 187 -10.00 -7.97 -1.54
CA VAL A 187 -8.54 -8.19 -1.60
C VAL A 187 -8.01 -8.13 -3.04
N LEU A 188 -8.74 -8.71 -4.00
CA LEU A 188 -8.34 -8.73 -5.41
C LEU A 188 -8.28 -7.33 -6.02
N HIS A 189 -9.12 -6.38 -5.59
CA HIS A 189 -9.09 -5.01 -6.10
C HIS A 189 -7.84 -4.26 -5.60
N PHE A 190 -7.47 -4.44 -4.33
CA PHE A 190 -6.24 -3.85 -3.78
C PHE A 190 -4.99 -4.49 -4.40
N LEU A 191 -4.99 -5.81 -4.63
CA LEU A 191 -3.93 -6.50 -5.35
C LEU A 191 -3.81 -5.97 -6.80
N ALA A 192 -4.94 -5.85 -7.50
CA ALA A 192 -4.96 -5.31 -8.86
C ALA A 192 -4.44 -3.88 -8.90
N ALA A 193 -4.75 -3.03 -7.92
CA ALA A 193 -4.20 -1.68 -7.84
C ALA A 193 -2.67 -1.67 -7.64
N LEU A 194 -2.15 -2.52 -6.73
CA LEU A 194 -0.71 -2.65 -6.50
C LEU A 194 0.02 -3.16 -7.75
N LEU A 195 -0.52 -4.18 -8.43
CA LEU A 195 0.01 -4.69 -9.68
C LEU A 195 -0.08 -3.64 -10.79
N ALA A 196 -1.18 -2.90 -10.89
CA ALA A 196 -1.33 -1.81 -11.84
C ALA A 196 -0.25 -0.74 -11.61
N LEU A 197 0.03 -0.36 -10.35
CA LEU A 197 1.12 0.56 -10.04
C LEU A 197 2.49 0.02 -10.48
N ALA A 198 2.79 -1.25 -10.17
CA ALA A 198 4.06 -1.87 -10.54
C ALA A 198 4.26 -1.98 -12.06
N PHE A 199 3.24 -2.42 -12.80
CA PHE A 199 3.29 -2.52 -14.26
C PHE A 199 3.09 -1.18 -14.98
N SER A 200 2.63 -0.14 -14.30
CA SER A 200 2.43 1.19 -14.91
C SER A 200 3.72 1.80 -15.47
N VAL A 201 4.88 1.30 -15.04
CA VAL A 201 6.21 1.65 -15.58
C VAL A 201 6.33 1.34 -17.07
N LEU A 202 5.64 0.30 -17.56
CA LEU A 202 5.62 -0.08 -18.97
C LEU A 202 5.02 1.03 -19.85
N TRP A 203 4.10 1.83 -19.29
CA TRP A 203 3.46 2.98 -19.95
C TRP A 203 4.03 4.33 -19.49
N GLU A 204 5.21 4.32 -18.84
CA GLU A 204 5.87 5.50 -18.29
C GLU A 204 4.95 6.34 -17.39
N GLN A 205 4.02 5.71 -16.66
CA GLN A 205 3.09 6.43 -15.79
C GLN A 205 3.77 6.93 -14.52
N VAL A 206 4.82 6.26 -14.06
CA VAL A 206 5.57 6.59 -12.85
C VAL A 206 7.08 6.56 -13.12
N PRO A 207 7.88 7.42 -12.46
CA PRO A 207 9.32 7.51 -12.67
C PRO A 207 10.14 6.55 -11.79
N TYR A 208 9.64 5.35 -11.53
CA TYR A 208 10.22 4.35 -10.63
C TYR A 208 10.40 3.01 -11.33
N SER A 209 11.13 2.09 -10.69
CA SER A 209 11.14 0.68 -11.10
C SER A 209 9.96 -0.07 -10.48
N GLY A 210 9.29 -0.88 -11.29
CA GLY A 210 8.18 -1.73 -10.87
C GLY A 210 8.63 -2.75 -9.82
N PHE A 211 9.76 -3.44 -10.07
CA PHE A 211 10.34 -4.38 -9.11
C PHE A 211 10.80 -3.69 -7.83
N GLY A 212 11.36 -2.48 -7.92
CA GLY A 212 11.75 -1.68 -6.77
C GLY A 212 10.57 -1.33 -5.86
N VAL A 213 9.50 -0.77 -6.44
CA VAL A 213 8.25 -0.47 -5.72
C VAL A 213 7.70 -1.74 -5.07
N PHE A 214 7.62 -2.83 -5.82
CA PHE A 214 7.03 -4.07 -5.32
C PHE A 214 7.90 -4.76 -4.27
N SER A 215 9.23 -4.55 -4.26
CA SER A 215 10.13 -5.04 -3.19
C SER A 215 9.74 -4.51 -1.82
N ARG A 216 9.45 -3.20 -1.71
CA ARG A 216 8.97 -2.60 -0.47
C ARG A 216 7.59 -3.12 -0.10
N VAL A 217 6.69 -3.28 -1.08
CA VAL A 217 5.36 -3.85 -0.85
C VAL A 217 5.46 -5.25 -0.24
N VAL A 218 6.20 -6.18 -0.87
CA VAL A 218 6.28 -7.55 -0.38
C VAL A 218 7.00 -7.66 0.97
N LEU A 219 8.03 -6.85 1.21
CA LEU A 219 8.69 -6.84 2.53
C LEU A 219 7.80 -6.22 3.61
N THR A 220 6.97 -5.23 3.27
CA THR A 220 5.97 -4.69 4.20
C THR A 220 4.90 -5.73 4.52
N ILE A 221 4.46 -6.53 3.54
CA ILE A 221 3.59 -7.69 3.78
C ILE A 221 4.25 -8.62 4.80
N ALA A 222 5.49 -9.05 4.54
CA ALA A 222 6.20 -9.97 5.42
C ALA A 222 6.33 -9.39 6.86
N ALA A 223 6.82 -8.16 7.00
CA ALA A 223 7.02 -7.54 8.31
C ALA A 223 5.70 -7.34 9.08
N SER A 224 4.64 -6.86 8.42
CA SER A 224 3.32 -6.74 9.05
C SER A 224 2.79 -8.10 9.49
N ARG A 225 3.02 -9.17 8.72
CA ARG A 225 2.55 -10.50 9.07
C ARG A 225 3.36 -11.17 10.19
N VAL A 226 4.67 -10.89 10.30
CA VAL A 226 5.46 -11.25 11.49
C VAL A 226 4.87 -10.61 12.76
N LEU A 227 4.53 -9.33 12.71
CA LEU A 227 3.89 -8.64 13.84
C LEU A 227 2.52 -9.24 14.17
N ARG A 228 1.72 -9.56 13.14
CA ARG A 228 0.45 -10.27 13.31
C ARG A 228 0.63 -11.63 13.96
N MET A 229 1.63 -12.41 13.53
CA MET A 229 1.96 -13.71 14.11
C MET A 229 2.35 -13.56 15.58
N ALA A 230 3.15 -12.55 15.93
CA ALA A 230 3.48 -12.24 17.32
C ALA A 230 2.22 -11.89 18.15
N CYS A 231 1.33 -11.05 17.63
CA CYS A 231 0.04 -10.77 18.27
C CYS A 231 -0.77 -12.05 18.46
N PHE A 232 -0.77 -12.96 17.49
CA PHE A 232 -1.51 -14.22 17.58
C PHE A 232 -0.96 -15.16 18.66
N MET A 233 0.36 -15.27 18.76
CA MET A 233 0.99 -16.10 19.78
C MET A 233 0.76 -15.54 21.19
N CYS A 234 0.68 -14.22 21.32
CA CYS A 234 0.49 -13.56 22.61
C CYS A 234 -0.98 -13.41 23.02
N THR A 235 -1.89 -13.33 22.05
CA THR A 235 -3.31 -13.01 22.29
C THR A 235 -4.23 -13.76 21.35
N VAL A 236 -5.22 -14.44 21.93
CA VAL A 236 -6.38 -15.00 21.22
C VAL A 236 -7.62 -14.45 21.91
N LEU A 237 -8.40 -13.63 21.20
CA LEU A 237 -9.65 -13.06 21.70
C LEU A 237 -10.83 -14.03 21.48
N PRO A 238 -12.03 -13.76 21.98
CA PRO A 238 -13.25 -14.44 21.55
C PRO A 238 -13.69 -13.98 20.16
N ASN A 239 -14.31 -14.86 19.36
CA ASN A 239 -14.72 -14.52 18.00
C ASN A 239 -15.99 -13.66 17.98
N PRO A 240 -16.07 -12.64 17.10
CA PRO A 240 -17.32 -11.90 16.85
C PRO A 240 -18.51 -12.81 16.48
N ARG A 241 -18.23 -13.98 15.91
CA ARG A 241 -19.16 -15.07 15.59
C ARG A 241 -18.89 -16.29 16.49
N PRO A 242 -19.68 -16.49 17.57
CA PRO A 242 -19.53 -17.65 18.45
C PRO A 242 -19.54 -18.98 17.67
N GLY A 243 -18.60 -19.87 18.01
CA GLY A 243 -18.47 -21.19 17.38
C GLY A 243 -17.85 -21.22 15.98
N CYS A 244 -17.46 -20.08 15.39
CA CYS A 244 -16.71 -20.04 14.13
C CYS A 244 -15.35 -20.77 14.27
N TYR A 245 -14.68 -20.53 15.39
CA TYR A 245 -13.33 -21.02 15.65
C TYR A 245 -13.27 -22.56 15.76
N SER A 246 -14.19 -23.20 16.49
CA SER A 246 -14.25 -24.67 16.61
C SER A 246 -14.65 -25.38 15.30
N ARG A 247 -15.50 -24.76 14.48
CA ARG A 247 -15.88 -25.32 13.16
C ARG A 247 -14.71 -25.34 12.18
N ARG A 248 -13.80 -24.38 12.32
CA ARG A 248 -12.70 -24.18 11.37
C ARG A 248 -11.42 -24.95 11.75
N PHE A 249 -11.15 -25.10 13.04
CA PHE A 249 -9.93 -25.77 13.53
C PHE A 249 -10.26 -27.10 14.20
N PRO A 250 -9.99 -28.24 13.52
CA PRO A 250 -10.17 -29.55 14.13
C PRO A 250 -9.28 -29.74 15.37
N PRO A 251 -9.55 -30.76 16.19
CA PRO A 251 -8.67 -31.12 17.32
C PRO A 251 -7.24 -31.44 16.85
N VAL A 252 -6.29 -31.26 17.76
CA VAL A 252 -4.87 -31.54 17.51
C VAL A 252 -4.70 -33.05 17.19
N PRO A 253 -3.99 -33.42 16.11
CA PRO A 253 -3.62 -34.80 15.85
C PRO A 253 -2.84 -35.43 17.00
N ALA A 254 -2.87 -36.77 17.11
CA ALA A 254 -2.22 -37.49 18.21
C ALA A 254 -0.69 -37.37 18.19
N THR A 255 -0.08 -37.17 17.00
CA THR A 255 1.37 -37.09 16.86
C THR A 255 1.86 -35.68 16.52
N ALA A 256 3.05 -35.33 17.02
CA ALA A 256 3.69 -34.05 16.74
C ALA A 256 3.97 -33.85 15.24
N TRP A 257 4.34 -34.93 14.53
CA TRP A 257 4.60 -34.89 13.09
C TRP A 257 3.34 -34.60 12.28
N GLU A 258 2.21 -35.24 12.57
CA GLU A 258 0.94 -34.95 11.90
C GLU A 258 0.48 -33.52 12.17
N THR A 259 0.70 -33.05 13.40
CA THR A 259 0.41 -31.66 13.79
C THR A 259 1.24 -30.69 12.97
N LEU A 260 2.55 -30.91 12.85
CA LEU A 260 3.44 -30.05 12.06
C LEU A 260 3.09 -30.11 10.57
N LYS A 261 2.92 -31.32 10.03
CA LYS A 261 2.54 -31.55 8.62
C LYS A 261 1.25 -30.81 8.28
N ALA A 262 0.23 -30.91 9.12
CA ALA A 262 -1.04 -30.20 8.93
C ALA A 262 -0.88 -28.67 8.90
N GLY A 263 0.12 -28.12 9.58
CA GLY A 263 0.46 -26.70 9.55
C GLY A 263 1.06 -26.23 8.22
N TYR A 264 1.68 -27.11 7.44
CA TYR A 264 2.29 -26.77 6.14
C TYR A 264 1.50 -27.28 4.93
N THR A 265 0.65 -28.29 5.09
CA THR A 265 -0.11 -28.88 3.97
C THR A 265 -1.52 -28.31 3.81
N THR A 266 -2.07 -27.66 4.83
CA THR A 266 -3.44 -27.12 4.81
C THR A 266 -3.43 -25.62 5.03
N ILE A 267 -3.93 -24.87 4.05
CA ILE A 267 -4.05 -23.41 4.18
C ILE A 267 -5.20 -23.09 5.13
N ARG A 268 -4.88 -22.56 6.32
CA ARG A 268 -5.87 -22.16 7.33
C ARG A 268 -5.88 -20.67 7.60
N GLY A 269 -4.91 -19.91 7.06
CA GLY A 269 -4.74 -18.48 7.26
C GLY A 269 -5.78 -17.54 6.61
N PHE A 270 -6.72 -18.04 5.79
CA PHE A 270 -7.72 -17.22 5.08
C PHE A 270 -8.90 -16.75 5.97
N GLY A 271 -8.66 -15.88 6.96
CA GLY A 271 -9.59 -14.93 7.65
C GLY A 271 -11.01 -15.36 8.08
N GLY A 272 -11.58 -14.69 9.08
CA GLY A 272 -13.04 -14.73 9.35
C GLY A 272 -13.54 -15.64 10.48
N CYS A 273 -12.66 -16.46 11.08
CA CYS A 273 -12.94 -17.15 12.36
C CYS A 273 -11.79 -17.02 13.37
N ASN A 274 -10.78 -16.19 13.09
CA ASN A 274 -9.57 -16.07 13.93
C ASN A 274 -9.58 -14.75 14.67
N ASP A 275 -9.31 -14.81 15.97
CA ASP A 275 -9.56 -13.72 16.91
C ASP A 275 -8.28 -12.95 17.18
N LEU A 276 -7.98 -12.04 16.26
CA LEU A 276 -6.71 -11.34 16.17
C LEU A 276 -6.91 -9.85 16.31
N ILE A 277 -6.19 -9.24 17.25
CA ILE A 277 -6.07 -7.79 17.40
C ILE A 277 -5.47 -7.09 16.15
N PHE A 278 -4.96 -7.84 15.17
CA PHE A 278 -4.35 -7.29 13.96
C PHE A 278 -4.80 -8.07 12.70
N SER A 279 -5.60 -7.44 11.85
CA SER A 279 -6.10 -8.05 10.61
C SER A 279 -5.03 -8.16 9.52
N GLY A 280 -4.82 -9.37 9.01
CA GLY A 280 -3.86 -9.64 7.94
C GLY A 280 -4.31 -9.17 6.56
N HIS A 281 -5.61 -9.30 6.21
CA HIS A 281 -6.11 -8.73 4.95
C HIS A 281 -6.22 -7.21 5.05
N GLY A 282 -6.54 -6.66 6.23
CA GLY A 282 -6.54 -5.23 6.49
C GLY A 282 -5.16 -4.65 6.25
N ALA A 283 -4.12 -5.32 6.76
CA ALA A 283 -2.73 -4.95 6.52
C ALA A 283 -2.41 -4.90 5.01
N PHE A 284 -2.85 -5.92 4.26
CA PHE A 284 -2.65 -5.95 2.83
C PHE A 284 -3.39 -4.81 2.09
N TRP A 285 -4.65 -4.53 2.44
CA TRP A 285 -5.44 -3.47 1.78
C TRP A 285 -4.81 -2.08 1.92
N VAL A 286 -4.23 -1.80 3.08
CA VAL A 286 -3.56 -0.53 3.41
C VAL A 286 -2.37 -0.24 2.50
N LEU A 287 -1.71 -1.27 1.96
CA LEU A 287 -0.54 -1.11 1.10
C LEU A 287 -0.86 -0.38 -0.20
N ALA A 288 -2.04 -0.59 -0.80
CA ALA A 288 -2.39 0.07 -2.05
C ALA A 288 -2.46 1.60 -1.90
N PRO A 289 -3.27 2.19 -0.99
CA PRO A 289 -3.27 3.65 -0.82
C PRO A 289 -1.92 4.20 -0.35
N LEU A 290 -1.16 3.47 0.47
CA LEU A 290 0.20 3.89 0.87
C LEU A 290 1.16 3.93 -0.33
N ALA A 291 1.23 2.86 -1.11
CA ALA A 291 2.09 2.78 -2.29
C ALA A 291 1.73 3.85 -3.33
N PHE A 292 0.43 4.09 -3.56
CA PHE A 292 -0.01 5.17 -4.44
C PHE A 292 0.38 6.55 -3.91
N ARG A 293 0.20 6.80 -2.61
CA ARG A 293 0.61 8.07 -1.99
C ARG A 293 2.13 8.30 -2.13
N THR A 294 2.93 7.25 -1.99
CA THR A 294 4.40 7.33 -2.01
C THR A 294 4.96 7.41 -3.43
N TYR A 295 4.53 6.54 -4.35
CA TYR A 295 5.14 6.39 -5.68
C TYR A 295 4.31 7.01 -6.82
N TYR A 296 3.11 7.51 -6.52
CA TYR A 296 2.26 8.20 -7.48
C TYR A 296 1.64 9.48 -6.87
N PRO A 297 2.46 10.41 -6.37
CA PRO A 297 1.98 11.59 -5.66
C PRO A 297 1.21 12.57 -6.57
N ALA A 298 0.30 13.33 -5.99
CA ALA A 298 -0.41 14.40 -6.69
C ALA A 298 0.48 15.62 -6.92
N ALA A 299 0.34 16.24 -8.10
CA ALA A 299 1.01 17.49 -8.39
C ALA A 299 0.36 18.63 -7.59
N PRO A 300 1.06 19.74 -7.32
CA PRO A 300 0.54 20.89 -6.58
C PRO A 300 -0.62 21.64 -7.28
N ARG A 301 -1.20 21.10 -8.37
CA ARG A 301 -2.36 21.70 -9.04
C ARG A 301 -3.66 21.12 -8.47
N ARG A 302 -4.57 22.03 -8.14
CA ARG A 302 -5.86 21.81 -7.44
C ARG A 302 -6.55 20.50 -7.87
N LEU A 303 -6.94 19.69 -6.89
CA LEU A 303 -7.61 18.38 -7.03
C LEU A 303 -8.86 18.39 -7.94
N LEU A 304 -9.48 19.55 -8.14
CA LEU A 304 -10.72 19.71 -8.87
C LEU A 304 -10.65 20.99 -9.72
N PRO A 305 -11.23 21.00 -10.94
CA PRO A 305 -11.51 22.25 -11.65
C PRO A 305 -12.24 23.20 -10.70
N ALA A 306 -11.87 24.48 -10.69
CA ALA A 306 -12.40 25.46 -9.73
C ALA A 306 -13.94 25.43 -9.65
N GLY A 307 -14.61 25.24 -10.79
CA GLY A 307 -16.06 25.09 -10.88
C GLY A 307 -16.64 23.87 -10.15
N LEU A 308 -16.03 22.69 -10.28
CA LEU A 308 -16.54 21.46 -9.64
C LEU A 308 -16.35 21.51 -8.12
N SER A 309 -15.22 22.06 -7.66
CA SER A 309 -14.93 22.27 -6.24
C SER A 309 -15.93 23.24 -5.59
N ALA A 310 -16.35 24.28 -6.33
CA ALA A 310 -17.33 25.26 -5.87
C ALA A 310 -18.75 24.67 -5.85
N ALA A 311 -19.11 23.84 -6.84
CA ALA A 311 -20.41 23.16 -6.91
C ALA A 311 -20.59 22.15 -5.78
N LEU A 312 -19.58 21.31 -5.51
CA LEU A 312 -19.57 20.35 -4.39
C LEU A 312 -19.64 21.08 -3.04
N ARG A 313 -18.92 22.20 -2.89
CA ARG A 313 -18.95 23.01 -1.66
C ARG A 313 -20.34 23.59 -1.36
N ARG A 314 -21.12 23.96 -2.39
CA ARG A 314 -22.50 24.47 -2.22
C ARG A 314 -23.50 23.38 -1.84
N ARG A 315 -23.22 22.12 -2.18
CA ARG A 315 -24.10 20.98 -1.90
C ARG A 315 -23.77 20.24 -0.60
N LEU A 316 -22.69 20.60 0.11
CA LEU A 316 -22.30 19.94 1.35
C LEU A 316 -23.09 20.46 2.58
N PRO A 317 -23.64 19.57 3.42
CA PRO A 317 -24.24 19.91 4.71
C PRO A 317 -23.29 20.73 5.60
N ALA A 318 -23.85 21.64 6.41
CA ALA A 318 -23.06 22.54 7.27
C ALA A 318 -22.05 21.82 8.18
N ALA A 319 -22.43 20.66 8.71
CA ALA A 319 -21.58 19.81 9.56
C ALA A 319 -20.32 19.28 8.85
N LEU A 320 -20.37 19.09 7.52
CA LEU A 320 -19.26 18.57 6.73
C LEU A 320 -18.35 19.67 6.16
N ARG A 321 -18.72 20.95 6.31
CA ARG A 321 -17.91 22.09 5.82
C ARG A 321 -16.64 22.31 6.62
N GLY A 322 -16.61 21.95 7.91
CA GLY A 322 -15.42 22.04 8.78
C GLY A 322 -14.30 21.09 8.35
N PRO A 323 -14.56 19.78 8.23
CA PRO A 323 -13.63 18.81 7.65
C PRO A 323 -13.18 19.17 6.23
N TRP A 324 -14.09 19.75 5.42
CA TRP A 324 -13.78 20.24 4.07
C TRP A 324 -12.75 21.40 4.04
N ARG A 325 -12.50 22.08 5.16
CA ARG A 325 -11.41 23.07 5.30
C ARG A 325 -10.05 22.44 5.64
N LEU A 326 -10.03 21.20 6.13
CA LEU A 326 -8.80 20.42 6.38
C LEU A 326 -8.36 19.62 5.14
N LEU A 327 -9.33 19.25 4.30
CA LEU A 327 -9.12 18.58 3.00
C LEU A 327 -8.25 19.30 1.95
N PRO A 328 -8.17 20.65 1.86
CA PRO A 328 -7.34 21.34 0.85
C PRO A 328 -5.83 21.13 1.06
N GLY A 329 -5.40 20.68 2.24
CA GLY A 329 -4.04 20.24 2.52
C GLY A 329 -3.76 18.79 2.11
N LEU A 330 -4.79 17.96 1.94
CA LEU A 330 -4.68 16.59 1.44
C LEU A 330 -4.56 16.61 -0.09
N ARG A 331 -3.33 16.83 -0.57
CA ARG A 331 -2.95 16.69 -1.98
C ARG A 331 -2.94 15.21 -2.37
N LEU A 332 -4.10 14.64 -2.66
CA LEU A 332 -4.26 13.26 -3.12
C LEU A 332 -4.66 13.19 -4.60
N ARG A 333 -4.16 12.18 -5.32
CA ARG A 333 -4.71 11.83 -6.64
C ARG A 333 -6.08 11.16 -6.46
N LEU A 334 -6.88 11.13 -7.53
CA LEU A 334 -8.22 10.54 -7.47
C LEU A 334 -8.14 9.07 -7.05
N SER A 335 -7.25 8.29 -7.65
CA SER A 335 -6.97 6.89 -7.31
C SER A 335 -6.60 6.72 -5.84
N THR A 336 -5.72 7.57 -5.30
CA THR A 336 -5.35 7.50 -3.87
C THR A 336 -6.54 7.77 -2.97
N ALA A 337 -7.36 8.78 -3.28
CA ALA A 337 -8.57 9.07 -2.52
C ALA A 337 -9.58 7.91 -2.59
N VAL A 338 -9.82 7.37 -3.79
CA VAL A 338 -10.71 6.22 -4.01
C VAL A 338 -10.20 4.98 -3.28
N LEU A 339 -8.90 4.72 -3.26
CA LEU A 339 -8.31 3.61 -2.51
C LEU A 339 -8.51 3.74 -0.99
N TRP A 340 -8.36 4.95 -0.44
CA TRP A 340 -8.66 5.19 0.98
C TRP A 340 -10.15 5.01 1.29
N LEU A 341 -11.04 5.48 0.41
CA LEU A 341 -12.49 5.28 0.56
C LEU A 341 -12.87 3.80 0.45
N ALA A 342 -12.29 3.08 -0.51
CA ALA A 342 -12.47 1.65 -0.68
C ALA A 342 -11.98 0.86 0.54
N LEU A 343 -10.82 1.22 1.10
CA LEU A 343 -10.30 0.65 2.34
C LEU A 343 -11.24 0.88 3.51
N ALA A 344 -11.70 2.12 3.71
CA ALA A 344 -12.62 2.45 4.80
C ALA A 344 -13.94 1.69 4.68
N HIS A 345 -14.52 1.64 3.46
CA HIS A 345 -15.74 0.90 3.19
C HIS A 345 -15.57 -0.61 3.45
N ALA A 346 -14.50 -1.22 2.93
CA ALA A 346 -14.22 -2.64 3.13
C ALA A 346 -13.98 -2.95 4.62
N ALA A 347 -13.26 -2.10 5.35
CA ALA A 347 -13.03 -2.26 6.78
C ALA A 347 -14.31 -2.18 7.61
N ILE A 348 -15.18 -1.20 7.32
CA ILE A 348 -16.49 -1.10 7.99
C ILE A 348 -17.34 -2.32 7.68
N ARG A 349 -17.32 -2.80 6.43
CA ARG A 349 -18.08 -3.99 6.04
C ARG A 349 -17.62 -5.23 6.79
N ASP A 350 -16.32 -5.44 6.93
CA ASP A 350 -15.79 -6.60 7.68
C ASP A 350 -16.18 -6.56 9.17
N VAL A 351 -16.25 -5.38 9.76
CA VAL A 351 -16.77 -5.20 11.13
C VAL A 351 -18.26 -5.54 11.19
N MET A 352 -19.05 -5.03 10.25
CA MET A 352 -20.49 -5.27 10.18
C MET A 352 -20.84 -6.74 9.91
N ASP A 353 -20.04 -7.39 9.06
CA ASP A 353 -20.12 -8.82 8.76
C ASP A 353 -19.50 -9.67 9.88
N ARG A 354 -19.02 -9.07 10.97
CA ARG A 354 -18.40 -9.77 12.12
C ARG A 354 -17.27 -10.71 11.68
N GLN A 355 -16.49 -10.28 10.68
CA GLN A 355 -15.25 -10.94 10.29
C GLN A 355 -14.09 -10.53 11.19
N HIS A 356 -14.13 -9.29 11.66
CA HIS A 356 -13.11 -8.66 12.50
C HIS A 356 -13.74 -7.69 13.49
N TYR A 357 -13.06 -7.43 14.60
CA TYR A 357 -13.35 -6.27 15.42
C TYR A 357 -12.82 -5.01 14.74
N SER A 358 -13.43 -3.87 15.03
CA SER A 358 -13.02 -2.57 14.53
C SER A 358 -11.60 -2.21 14.95
N VAL A 359 -11.17 -2.63 16.14
CA VAL A 359 -9.80 -2.46 16.63
C VAL A 359 -8.79 -3.21 15.75
N ASP A 360 -9.15 -4.41 15.25
CA ASP A 360 -8.29 -5.22 14.38
C ASP A 360 -7.99 -4.49 13.07
N MET A 361 -9.03 -3.84 12.52
CA MET A 361 -8.94 -3.09 11.27
C MET A 361 -8.21 -1.76 11.47
N LEU A 362 -8.45 -1.06 12.59
CA LEU A 362 -7.74 0.17 12.91
C LEU A 362 -6.24 -0.07 13.10
N LEU A 363 -5.88 -1.08 13.91
CA LEU A 363 -4.48 -1.46 14.11
C LEU A 363 -3.85 -1.94 12.81
N ALA A 364 -4.62 -2.59 11.94
CA ALA A 364 -4.11 -2.97 10.64
C ALA A 364 -3.66 -1.77 9.79
N VAL A 365 -4.39 -0.66 9.85
CA VAL A 365 -4.01 0.60 9.20
C VAL A 365 -2.78 1.21 9.85
N VAL A 366 -2.82 1.40 11.18
CA VAL A 366 -1.78 2.14 11.92
C VAL A 366 -0.45 1.39 11.89
N VAL A 367 -0.46 0.10 12.22
CA VAL A 367 0.75 -0.73 12.29
C VAL A 367 1.35 -0.88 10.89
N THR A 368 0.54 -1.17 9.87
CA THR A 368 1.07 -1.30 8.50
C THR A 368 1.64 0.00 7.97
N TRP A 369 1.04 1.15 8.32
CA TRP A 369 1.61 2.44 7.97
C TRP A 369 2.96 2.66 8.66
N ALA A 370 3.09 2.35 9.95
CA ALA A 370 4.37 2.43 10.66
C ALA A 370 5.43 1.50 10.06
N VAL A 371 5.06 0.26 9.71
CA VAL A 371 5.95 -0.69 9.04
C VAL A 371 6.36 -0.18 7.65
N TRP A 372 5.40 0.37 6.88
CA TRP A 372 5.70 0.96 5.58
C TRP A 372 6.72 2.08 5.69
N ASP A 373 6.55 2.98 6.65
CA ASP A 373 7.47 4.09 6.93
C ASP A 373 8.86 3.59 7.35
N TRP A 374 8.89 2.64 8.30
CA TRP A 374 10.12 1.97 8.73
C TRP A 374 10.90 1.33 7.58
N LEU A 375 10.19 0.77 6.59
CA LEU A 375 10.78 0.12 5.41
C LEU A 375 11.07 1.11 4.25
N GLU A 376 11.14 2.42 4.49
CA GLU A 376 11.52 3.38 3.45
C GLU A 376 12.87 3.04 2.79
N TRP A 377 13.84 2.58 3.58
CA TRP A 377 15.19 2.25 3.10
C TRP A 377 15.21 1.14 2.02
N VAL A 378 14.17 0.30 1.95
CA VAL A 378 14.07 -0.80 0.96
C VAL A 378 13.98 -0.23 -0.45
N TYR A 379 13.21 0.84 -0.63
CA TYR A 379 13.07 1.54 -1.90
C TYR A 379 12.68 3.02 -1.66
N PRO A 380 13.67 3.89 -1.37
CA PRO A 380 13.41 5.26 -0.90
C PRO A 380 12.90 6.15 -2.04
N ALA A 381 11.65 6.63 -1.92
CA ALA A 381 10.98 7.35 -3.01
C ALA A 381 11.71 8.62 -3.45
N GLY A 382 12.33 9.37 -2.51
CA GLY A 382 13.06 10.60 -2.85
C GLY A 382 14.38 10.39 -3.62
N ARG A 383 14.98 9.19 -3.52
CA ARG A 383 16.30 8.88 -4.12
C ARG A 383 16.21 7.88 -5.26
N ALA A 384 15.21 7.01 -5.26
CA ALA A 384 15.03 5.96 -6.27
C ALA A 384 14.34 6.44 -7.56
N VAL A 385 14.09 7.75 -7.69
CA VAL A 385 13.51 8.35 -8.89
C VAL A 385 14.46 8.14 -10.05
N LEU A 386 14.03 7.39 -11.06
CA LEU A 386 14.86 7.10 -12.21
C LEU A 386 15.00 8.34 -13.11
N PRO A 387 16.16 8.60 -13.74
CA PRO A 387 16.35 9.75 -14.62
C PRO A 387 15.42 9.70 -15.84
N ARG A 388 15.22 10.86 -16.48
CA ARG A 388 14.55 10.93 -17.79
C ARG A 388 15.51 10.39 -18.84
N ARG A 389 15.01 9.52 -19.71
CA ARG A 389 15.79 9.00 -20.83
C ARG A 389 15.87 10.06 -21.93
N PRO A 390 17.05 10.34 -22.52
CA PRO A 390 17.15 11.23 -23.67
C PRO A 390 16.29 10.76 -24.84
N PRO A 391 15.64 11.67 -25.59
CA PRO A 391 14.92 11.33 -26.81
C PRO A 391 15.84 10.57 -27.78
N GLY A 392 15.32 9.53 -28.44
CA GLY A 392 16.08 8.77 -29.45
C GLY A 392 17.07 7.73 -28.92
N SER A 393 17.29 7.63 -27.61
CA SER A 393 18.17 6.59 -27.04
C SER A 393 17.70 5.16 -27.37
N PRO A 394 18.59 4.24 -27.77
CA PRO A 394 18.17 2.88 -28.17
C PRO A 394 17.51 2.15 -26.99
N PRO A 395 16.56 1.22 -27.20
CA PRO A 395 15.99 0.41 -26.12
C PRO A 395 17.08 -0.46 -25.47
N ASP A 396 16.93 -0.73 -24.17
CA ASP A 396 17.80 -1.68 -23.48
C ASP A 396 17.57 -3.10 -24.03
N ALA A 397 18.61 -3.93 -24.00
CA ALA A 397 18.46 -5.34 -24.34
C ALA A 397 17.46 -6.02 -23.40
N LEU A 398 16.56 -6.82 -23.97
CA LEU A 398 15.62 -7.62 -23.20
C LEU A 398 16.38 -8.66 -22.38
N ASN A 399 16.07 -8.75 -21.09
CA ASN A 399 16.63 -9.79 -20.23
C ASN A 399 15.67 -11.00 -20.23
N PRO A 400 16.01 -12.12 -20.91
CA PRO A 400 15.11 -13.26 -21.02
C PRO A 400 14.82 -13.92 -19.67
N ALA A 401 15.75 -13.86 -18.71
CA ALA A 401 15.54 -14.41 -17.38
C ALA A 401 14.50 -13.62 -16.59
N VAL A 402 14.50 -12.29 -16.70
CA VAL A 402 13.51 -11.43 -16.03
C VAL A 402 12.14 -11.59 -16.69
N LEU A 403 12.09 -11.71 -18.02
CA LEU A 403 10.84 -11.99 -18.73
C LEU A 403 10.27 -13.35 -18.31
N ALA A 404 11.11 -14.39 -18.23
CA ALA A 404 10.70 -15.71 -17.76
C ALA A 404 10.17 -15.65 -16.31
N LEU A 405 10.84 -14.91 -15.42
CA LEU A 405 10.39 -14.68 -14.05
C LEU A 405 8.99 -14.04 -14.02
N ILE A 406 8.75 -12.99 -14.81
CA ILE A 406 7.43 -12.34 -14.89
C ILE A 406 6.37 -13.33 -15.37
N ILE A 407 6.66 -14.10 -16.43
CA ILE A 407 5.74 -15.10 -16.98
C ILE A 407 5.38 -16.14 -15.92
N VAL A 408 6.37 -16.68 -15.20
CA VAL A 408 6.17 -17.66 -14.13
C VAL A 408 5.32 -17.06 -13.01
N CYS A 409 5.66 -15.85 -12.53
CA CYS A 409 4.89 -15.18 -11.48
C CYS A 409 3.44 -14.93 -11.90
N LEU A 410 3.19 -14.48 -13.13
CA LEU A 410 1.85 -14.26 -13.65
C LEU A 410 1.07 -15.57 -13.84
N ALA A 411 1.73 -16.64 -14.31
CA ALA A 411 1.11 -17.95 -14.45
C ALA A 411 0.71 -18.52 -13.08
N VAL A 412 1.61 -18.47 -12.09
CA VAL A 412 1.33 -18.90 -10.71
C VAL A 412 0.19 -18.07 -10.10
N ALA A 413 0.23 -16.74 -10.25
CA ALA A 413 -0.85 -15.88 -9.78
C ALA A 413 -2.19 -16.21 -10.46
N GLY A 414 -2.17 -16.48 -11.78
CA GLY A 414 -3.35 -16.90 -12.54
C GLY A 414 -3.91 -18.22 -12.04
N VAL A 415 -3.07 -19.23 -11.81
CA VAL A 415 -3.47 -20.54 -11.26
C VAL A 415 -4.06 -20.38 -9.85
N ILE A 416 -3.45 -19.57 -8.98
CA ILE A 416 -3.96 -19.33 -7.63
C ILE A 416 -5.32 -18.64 -7.67
N VAL A 417 -5.49 -17.62 -8.50
CA VAL A 417 -6.74 -16.84 -8.60
C VAL A 417 -7.87 -17.64 -9.23
N ILE A 418 -7.58 -18.46 -10.25
CA ILE A 418 -8.56 -19.28 -10.95
C ILE A 418 -8.87 -20.55 -10.14
N GLY A 419 -7.84 -21.23 -9.65
CA GLY A 419 -7.95 -22.47 -8.88
C GLY A 419 -8.48 -22.27 -7.46
N GLY A 420 -8.28 -21.09 -6.85
CA GLY A 420 -8.86 -20.75 -5.55
C GLY A 420 -10.37 -20.50 -5.56
N LYS A 421 -11.02 -20.57 -6.73
CA LYS A 421 -12.48 -20.51 -6.90
C LYS A 421 -13.10 -21.85 -7.35
N ALA A 422 -12.29 -22.90 -7.55
CA ALA A 422 -12.74 -24.24 -7.92
C ALA A 422 -13.03 -25.10 -6.70
#